data_AF-A8ICX2-F1
#
_entry.id   AF-A8ICX2-F1
#
_cell.length_a   1.000
_cell.length_b   1.000
_cell.length_c   1.000
_cell.angle_alpha   90.00
_cell.angle_beta   90.00
_cell.angle_gamma   90.00
#
_symmetry.space_group_name_H-M   'P 1'
#
loop_
_entity.id
_entity.type
_entity.pdbx_description
1 polymer ?
#
loop_
_entity_poly.entity_id
_entity_poly.type
_entity_poly.pdbx_seq_one_letter_code
_entity_poly.pdbx_strand_id
1 'polypeptide(L)'
;MSGFFSRHSNVYIYVPNLIGYARVAAALYAFAVAFTSPFQCVAAYFLSFVCDELDGRFARMFNQTSTFGAVLDMVTDRLATTGLLLLLCMVYPAMHVVCVSLIFLDIFSHWFQMYSTLAAGSATHKDVKSKSWLVRTYYSNRLFMGYCCVSCEVLYLVIYASKWPELMGIVVPLPAGVTLTLPSQVTAVAPALASFTAASGLPLMTLFGLMSLPGFFTKQICNWVQLQNASDSLIALDQRKEQGKAR
;
A
#
# COMPACT_ATOMS: atom_id res chain seq x y z
N MET A 1 -6.20 36.73 -14.85
CA MET A 1 -5.19 35.65 -14.92
C MET A 1 -5.56 34.60 -13.90
N SER A 2 -5.79 33.35 -14.31
CA SER A 2 -6.01 32.27 -13.33
C SER A 2 -4.68 32.03 -12.61
N GLY A 3 -4.64 32.25 -11.30
CA GLY A 3 -3.44 32.02 -10.50
C GLY A 3 -3.02 30.55 -10.52
N PHE A 4 -1.77 30.27 -10.18
CA PHE A 4 -1.21 28.91 -10.09
C PHE A 4 -2.05 27.95 -9.21
N PHE A 5 -2.68 28.47 -8.16
CA PHE A 5 -3.55 27.72 -7.25
C PHE A 5 -4.99 27.55 -7.75
N SER A 6 -5.31 28.04 -8.94
CA SER A 6 -6.63 27.89 -9.55
C SER A 6 -6.59 26.87 -10.68
N ARG A 7 -7.75 26.35 -11.06
CA ARG A 7 -7.85 25.42 -12.18
C ARG A 7 -7.46 26.12 -13.48
N HIS A 8 -6.54 25.52 -14.23
CA HIS A 8 -6.01 26.06 -15.48
C HIS A 8 -5.78 24.94 -16.51
N SER A 9 -5.53 25.29 -17.77
CA SER A 9 -5.44 24.30 -18.87
C SER A 9 -4.28 23.31 -18.72
N ASN A 10 -3.16 23.73 -18.13
CA ASN A 10 -1.99 22.86 -17.98
C ASN A 10 -2.14 21.94 -16.75
N VAL A 11 -2.67 20.74 -16.95
CA VAL A 11 -2.89 19.76 -15.87
C VAL A 11 -1.56 19.26 -15.27
N TYR A 12 -0.48 19.17 -16.04
CA TYR A 12 0.82 18.64 -15.56
C TYR A 12 1.40 19.44 -14.39
N ILE A 13 1.11 20.73 -14.32
CA ILE A 13 1.65 21.63 -13.28
C ILE A 13 0.64 21.92 -12.16
N TYR A 14 -0.46 21.17 -12.08
CA TYR A 14 -1.32 21.22 -10.91
C TYR A 14 -0.51 20.91 -9.65
N VAL A 15 -0.78 21.64 -8.58
CA VAL A 15 -0.13 21.44 -7.27
C VAL A 15 -0.11 19.97 -6.83
N PRO A 16 -1.24 19.22 -6.87
CA PRO A 16 -1.21 17.78 -6.54
C PRO A 16 -0.29 16.96 -7.43
N ASN A 17 -0.18 17.27 -8.73
CA ASN A 17 0.67 16.51 -9.65
C ASN A 17 2.17 16.79 -9.41
N LEU A 18 2.52 18.03 -9.06
CA LEU A 18 3.88 18.36 -8.64
C LEU A 18 4.27 17.65 -7.34
N ILE A 19 3.35 17.54 -6.39
CA ILE A 19 3.54 16.74 -5.16
C ILE A 19 3.71 15.26 -5.54
N GLY A 20 2.91 14.74 -6.48
CA GLY A 20 3.07 13.39 -7.02
C GLY A 20 4.45 13.15 -7.64
N TYR A 21 5.01 14.11 -8.38
CA TYR A 21 6.37 14.00 -8.92
C TYR A 21 7.43 14.04 -7.81
N ALA A 22 7.26 14.91 -6.82
CA ALA A 22 8.15 14.96 -5.66
C ALA A 22 8.13 13.64 -4.86
N ARG A 23 6.96 13.01 -4.74
CA ARG A 23 6.77 11.68 -4.15
C ARG A 23 7.58 10.62 -4.91
N VAL A 24 7.46 10.57 -6.24
CA VAL A 24 8.24 9.63 -7.07
C VAL A 24 9.74 9.84 -6.84
N ALA A 25 10.21 11.08 -6.85
CA ALA A 25 11.63 11.40 -6.63
C ALA A 25 12.10 10.98 -5.23
N ALA A 26 11.29 11.20 -4.18
CA ALA A 26 11.59 10.79 -2.82
C ALA A 26 11.65 9.26 -2.67
N ALA A 27 10.72 8.52 -3.30
CA ALA A 27 10.76 7.06 -3.31
C ALA A 27 12.00 6.52 -4.04
N LEU A 28 12.34 7.07 -5.21
CA LEU A 28 13.54 6.67 -5.95
C LEU A 28 14.82 6.96 -5.16
N TYR A 29 14.90 8.13 -4.51
CA TYR A 29 16.02 8.45 -3.62
C TYR A 29 16.12 7.46 -2.46
N ALA A 30 14.99 7.15 -1.81
CA ALA A 30 14.95 6.18 -0.72
C ALA A 30 15.55 4.84 -1.15
N PHE A 31 15.13 4.33 -2.32
CA PHE A 31 15.61 3.06 -2.85
C PHE A 31 17.09 3.11 -3.27
N ALA A 32 17.56 4.25 -3.80
CA ALA A 32 18.96 4.43 -4.18
C ALA A 32 19.91 4.36 -2.97
N VAL A 33 19.47 4.85 -1.80
CA VAL A 33 20.27 4.84 -0.57
C VAL A 33 19.97 3.66 0.36
N ALA A 34 19.13 2.70 -0.07
CA ALA A 34 18.65 1.60 0.77
C ALA A 34 19.75 0.66 1.31
N PHE A 35 20.92 0.58 0.68
CA PHE A 35 22.03 -0.26 1.16
C PHE A 35 23.21 0.54 1.70
N THR A 36 23.21 1.86 1.53
CA THR A 36 24.31 2.76 1.93
C THR A 36 23.94 3.61 3.15
N SER A 37 22.69 4.03 3.27
CA SER A 37 22.21 4.84 4.38
C SER A 37 20.76 4.48 4.74
N PRO A 38 20.56 3.40 5.54
CA PRO A 38 19.23 2.87 5.85
C PRO A 38 18.30 3.89 6.53
N PHE A 39 18.85 4.76 7.38
CA PHE A 39 18.07 5.85 8.01
C PHE A 39 17.51 6.82 6.96
N GLN A 40 18.33 7.23 5.98
CA GLN A 40 17.88 8.12 4.91
C GLN A 40 16.84 7.43 4.02
N CYS A 41 16.98 6.13 3.78
CA CYS A 41 15.99 5.34 3.06
C CYS A 41 14.62 5.41 3.76
N VAL A 42 14.58 5.08 5.05
CA VAL A 42 13.32 5.12 5.84
C VAL A 42 12.74 6.53 5.88
N ALA A 43 13.56 7.55 6.12
CA ALA A 43 13.10 8.94 6.19
C ALA A 43 12.55 9.46 4.85
N ALA A 44 13.25 9.18 3.73
CA ALA A 44 12.81 9.59 2.41
C ALA A 44 11.56 8.81 1.94
N TYR A 45 11.47 7.52 2.26
CA TYR A 45 10.27 6.74 1.99
C TYR A 45 9.07 7.24 2.80
N PHE A 46 9.27 7.56 4.09
CA PHE A 46 8.24 8.16 4.91
C PHE A 46 7.78 9.52 4.37
N LEU A 47 8.71 10.35 3.89
CA LEU A 47 8.36 11.61 3.22
C LEU A 47 7.51 11.37 1.97
N SER A 48 7.89 10.40 1.13
CA SER A 48 7.09 9.98 -0.03
C SER A 48 5.68 9.57 0.38
N PHE A 49 5.54 8.78 1.45
CA PHE A 49 4.27 8.36 2.00
C PHE A 49 3.41 9.53 2.53
N VAL A 50 4.03 10.56 3.13
CA VAL A 50 3.30 11.77 3.56
C VAL A 50 2.82 12.59 2.36
N CYS A 51 3.60 12.63 1.27
CA CYS A 51 3.23 13.31 0.03
C CYS A 51 1.98 12.73 -0.64
N ASP A 52 1.75 11.42 -0.56
CA ASP A 52 0.54 10.72 -1.04
C ASP A 52 -0.74 11.36 -0.48
N GLU A 53 -0.88 11.41 0.84
CA GLU A 53 -2.11 11.98 1.42
C GLU A 53 -2.19 13.51 1.20
N LEU A 54 -1.05 14.20 1.03
CA LEU A 54 -1.03 15.63 0.72
C LEU A 54 -1.55 15.92 -0.69
N ASP A 55 -1.16 15.15 -1.72
CA ASP A 55 -1.59 15.40 -3.09
C ASP A 55 -3.13 15.37 -3.21
N GLY A 56 -3.79 14.38 -2.62
CA GLY A 56 -5.25 14.27 -2.64
C GLY A 56 -5.93 15.40 -1.87
N ARG A 57 -5.34 15.86 -0.75
CA ARG A 57 -5.85 17.01 0.00
C ARG A 57 -5.76 18.30 -0.82
N PHE A 58 -4.61 18.57 -1.44
CA PHE A 58 -4.42 19.77 -2.26
C PHE A 58 -5.26 19.73 -3.55
N ALA A 59 -5.45 18.57 -4.16
CA ALA A 59 -6.34 18.40 -5.31
C ALA A 59 -7.78 18.85 -4.99
N ARG A 60 -8.30 18.47 -3.82
CA ARG A 60 -9.64 18.87 -3.35
C ARG A 60 -9.68 20.34 -2.93
N MET A 61 -8.67 20.81 -2.22
CA MET A 61 -8.63 22.20 -1.71
C MET A 61 -8.55 23.24 -2.84
N PHE A 62 -7.77 22.96 -3.89
CA PHE A 62 -7.59 23.89 -5.02
C PHE A 62 -8.51 23.60 -6.21
N ASN A 63 -9.45 22.65 -6.08
CA ASN A 63 -10.32 22.20 -7.17
C ASN A 63 -9.53 21.79 -8.45
N GLN A 64 -8.37 21.16 -8.24
CA GLN A 64 -7.43 20.70 -9.27
C GLN A 64 -7.49 19.16 -9.43
N THR A 65 -8.65 18.56 -9.22
CA THR A 65 -8.86 17.12 -9.46
C THR A 65 -8.85 16.83 -10.97
N SER A 66 -8.16 15.76 -11.36
CA SER A 66 -8.02 15.37 -12.77
C SER A 66 -7.86 13.85 -12.91
N THR A 67 -8.28 13.31 -14.06
CA THR A 67 -8.07 11.88 -14.39
C THR A 67 -6.58 11.54 -14.44
N PHE A 68 -5.76 12.45 -14.99
CA PHE A 68 -4.31 12.29 -15.00
C PHE A 68 -3.74 12.18 -13.59
N GLY A 69 -4.09 13.09 -12.69
CA GLY A 69 -3.64 13.06 -11.30
C GLY A 69 -4.09 11.80 -10.56
N ALA A 70 -5.33 11.36 -10.77
CA ALA A 70 -5.84 10.13 -10.17
C ALA A 70 -5.08 8.87 -10.63
N VAL A 71 -4.71 8.80 -11.92
CA VAL A 71 -3.88 7.69 -12.44
C VAL A 71 -2.45 7.80 -11.92
N LEU A 72 -1.87 9.00 -11.89
CA LEU A 72 -0.51 9.25 -11.39
C LEU A 72 -0.38 8.81 -9.92
N ASP A 73 -1.33 9.20 -9.07
CA ASP A 73 -1.40 8.81 -7.66
C ASP A 73 -1.47 7.28 -7.52
N MET A 74 -2.47 6.66 -8.17
CA MET A 74 -2.68 5.21 -8.09
C MET A 74 -1.46 4.41 -8.58
N VAL A 75 -0.82 4.80 -9.68
CA VAL A 75 0.36 4.11 -10.22
C VAL A 75 1.56 4.31 -9.30
N THR A 76 1.78 5.53 -8.80
CA THR A 76 2.92 5.85 -7.94
C THR A 76 2.85 5.07 -6.62
N ASP A 77 1.66 4.94 -6.03
CA ASP A 77 1.42 4.16 -4.82
C ASP A 77 1.85 2.70 -4.98
N ARG A 78 1.39 2.05 -6.06
CA ARG A 78 1.73 0.65 -6.35
C ARG A 78 3.22 0.45 -6.64
N LEU A 79 3.84 1.40 -7.35
CA LEU A 79 5.28 1.36 -7.64
C LEU A 79 6.12 1.54 -6.38
N ALA A 80 5.72 2.41 -5.45
CA ALA A 80 6.40 2.58 -4.16
C ALA A 80 6.35 1.29 -3.33
N THR A 81 5.16 0.72 -3.13
CA THR A 81 4.99 -0.55 -2.40
C THR A 81 5.77 -1.70 -3.07
N THR A 82 5.72 -1.77 -4.41
CA THR A 82 6.48 -2.77 -5.18
C THR A 82 7.98 -2.60 -4.98
N GLY A 83 8.49 -1.38 -5.07
CA GLY A 83 9.91 -1.09 -4.83
C GLY A 83 10.36 -1.50 -3.44
N LEU A 84 9.54 -1.22 -2.41
CA LEU A 84 9.83 -1.65 -1.04
C LEU A 84 9.83 -3.18 -0.89
N LEU A 85 8.87 -3.88 -1.51
CA LEU A 85 8.85 -5.36 -1.53
C LEU A 85 10.05 -5.95 -2.29
N LEU A 86 10.51 -5.31 -3.37
CA LEU A 86 11.73 -5.71 -4.07
C LEU A 86 12.97 -5.53 -3.20
N LEU A 87 13.09 -4.42 -2.47
CA LEU A 87 14.16 -4.25 -1.47
C LEU A 87 14.13 -5.36 -0.42
N LEU A 88 12.93 -5.73 0.06
CA LEU A 88 12.78 -6.85 0.98
C LEU A 88 13.25 -8.18 0.39
N CYS A 89 12.98 -8.46 -0.89
CA CYS A 89 13.52 -9.65 -1.58
C CYS A 89 15.06 -9.65 -1.59
N MET A 90 15.68 -8.49 -1.77
CA MET A 90 17.15 -8.37 -1.82
C MET A 90 17.76 -8.53 -0.43
N VAL A 91 17.13 -7.97 0.61
CA VAL A 91 17.61 -8.05 1.99
C VAL A 91 17.35 -9.43 2.61
N TYR A 92 16.19 -10.03 2.30
CA TYR A 92 15.75 -11.34 2.79
C TYR A 92 15.34 -12.25 1.62
N PRO A 93 16.31 -12.86 0.92
CA PRO A 93 16.02 -13.75 -0.22
C PRO A 93 15.09 -14.91 0.12
N ALA A 94 15.04 -15.37 1.37
CA ALA A 94 14.11 -16.41 1.82
C ALA A 94 12.62 -16.02 1.66
N MET A 95 12.30 -14.72 1.68
CA MET A 95 10.93 -14.21 1.59
C MET A 95 10.45 -13.96 0.15
N HIS A 96 11.28 -14.24 -0.87
CA HIS A 96 11.00 -13.87 -2.26
C HIS A 96 9.63 -14.34 -2.76
N VAL A 97 9.22 -15.58 -2.44
CA VAL A 97 7.91 -16.12 -2.86
C VAL A 97 6.77 -15.30 -2.27
N VAL A 98 6.87 -14.92 -0.99
CA VAL A 98 5.84 -14.13 -0.30
C VAL A 98 5.78 -12.72 -0.90
N CYS A 99 6.93 -12.05 -1.03
CA CYS A 99 7.00 -10.71 -1.59
C CYS A 99 6.49 -10.65 -3.03
N VAL A 100 6.91 -11.60 -3.89
CA VAL A 100 6.44 -11.68 -5.28
C VAL A 100 4.93 -11.95 -5.32
N SER A 101 4.41 -12.85 -4.48
CA SER A 101 2.97 -13.13 -4.40
C SER A 101 2.16 -11.90 -3.98
N LEU A 102 2.67 -11.11 -3.03
CA LEU A 102 2.05 -9.85 -2.61
C LEU A 102 2.05 -8.82 -3.74
N ILE A 103 3.13 -8.70 -4.50
CA ILE A 103 3.19 -7.83 -5.69
C ILE A 103 2.13 -8.26 -6.70
N PHE A 104 2.05 -9.56 -7.02
CA PHE A 104 1.03 -10.07 -7.95
C PHE A 104 -0.38 -9.75 -7.47
N LEU A 105 -0.69 -10.02 -6.21
CA LEU A 105 -2.00 -9.76 -5.63
C LEU A 105 -2.37 -8.27 -5.68
N ASP A 106 -1.43 -7.39 -5.33
CA ASP A 106 -1.65 -5.94 -5.31
C ASP A 106 -1.86 -5.39 -6.73
N ILE A 107 -0.98 -5.72 -7.66
CA ILE A 107 -1.08 -5.26 -9.05
C ILE A 107 -2.35 -5.81 -9.72
N PHE A 108 -2.62 -7.12 -9.62
CA PHE A 108 -3.81 -7.70 -10.23
C PHE A 108 -5.10 -7.10 -9.66
N SER A 109 -5.24 -7.01 -8.33
CA SER A 109 -6.47 -6.52 -7.71
C SER A 109 -6.79 -5.07 -8.11
N HIS A 110 -5.78 -4.21 -8.17
CA HIS A 110 -5.95 -2.81 -8.56
C HIS A 110 -6.18 -2.64 -10.07
N TRP A 111 -5.45 -3.35 -10.94
CA TRP A 111 -5.66 -3.26 -12.39
C TRP A 111 -7.03 -3.79 -12.79
N PHE A 112 -7.44 -4.96 -12.28
CA PHE A 112 -8.76 -5.52 -12.59
C PHE A 112 -9.88 -4.60 -12.12
N GLN A 113 -9.75 -4.01 -10.93
CA GLN A 113 -10.73 -3.05 -10.42
C GLN A 113 -10.79 -1.77 -11.25
N MET A 114 -9.65 -1.25 -11.71
CA MET A 114 -9.62 -0.08 -12.59
C MET A 114 -10.34 -0.38 -13.91
N TYR A 115 -9.98 -1.49 -14.56
CA TYR A 115 -10.59 -1.89 -15.83
C TYR A 115 -12.07 -2.22 -15.69
N SER A 116 -12.49 -2.90 -14.62
CA SER A 116 -13.92 -3.19 -14.39
C SER A 116 -14.72 -1.91 -14.22
N THR A 117 -14.18 -0.91 -13.52
CA THR A 117 -14.83 0.39 -13.32
C THR A 117 -14.89 1.19 -14.63
N LEU A 118 -13.81 1.18 -15.42
CA LEU A 118 -13.79 1.84 -16.74
C LEU A 118 -14.73 1.16 -17.74
N ALA A 119 -14.73 -0.16 -17.80
CA ALA A 119 -15.54 -0.95 -18.72
C ALA A 119 -17.04 -0.87 -18.39
N ALA A 120 -17.40 -0.77 -17.11
CA ALA A 120 -18.78 -0.59 -16.68
C ALA A 120 -19.39 0.73 -17.15
N GLY A 121 -18.58 1.77 -17.40
CA GLY A 121 -19.04 3.11 -17.77
C GLY A 121 -19.99 3.74 -16.74
N SER A 122 -20.46 4.97 -16.97
CA SER A 122 -21.45 5.64 -16.10
C SER A 122 -22.85 4.99 -16.13
N ALA A 123 -23.00 3.84 -16.78
CA ALA A 123 -24.24 3.11 -16.94
C ALA A 123 -24.10 1.73 -16.31
N THR A 124 -24.24 1.66 -14.99
CA THR A 124 -25.16 0.72 -14.31
C THR A 124 -25.03 0.97 -12.81
N HIS A 125 -25.99 1.69 -12.23
CA HIS A 125 -26.32 1.56 -10.81
C HIS A 125 -26.82 0.12 -10.56
N LYS A 126 -25.90 -0.82 -10.41
CA LYS A 126 -26.17 -2.09 -9.73
C LYS A 126 -25.13 -2.19 -8.65
N ASP A 127 -25.59 -1.76 -7.48
CA ASP A 127 -25.09 -2.00 -6.14
C ASP A 127 -24.28 -3.31 -6.06
N VAL A 128 -22.99 -3.28 -6.43
CA VAL A 128 -22.03 -4.32 -6.02
C VAL A 128 -21.66 -4.00 -4.57
N LYS A 129 -22.67 -4.00 -3.70
CA LYS A 129 -22.47 -4.07 -2.26
C LYS A 129 -21.86 -5.44 -2.01
N SER A 130 -20.54 -5.47 -1.91
CA SER A 130 -19.80 -6.66 -1.52
C SER A 130 -20.51 -7.33 -0.33
N LYS A 131 -20.76 -8.64 -0.43
CA LYS A 131 -21.54 -9.40 0.56
C LYS A 131 -20.85 -9.49 1.94
N SER A 132 -19.55 -9.23 2.01
CA SER A 132 -18.76 -9.31 3.24
C SER A 132 -18.79 -8.00 4.04
N TRP A 133 -19.20 -8.08 5.31
CA TRP A 133 -19.19 -6.94 6.26
C TRP A 133 -17.81 -6.28 6.34
N LEU A 134 -16.73 -7.06 6.32
CA LEU A 134 -15.36 -6.56 6.44
C LEU A 134 -14.98 -5.64 5.27
N VAL A 135 -15.27 -6.08 4.04
CA VAL A 135 -14.98 -5.31 2.82
C VAL A 135 -15.84 -4.06 2.74
N ARG A 136 -17.10 -4.15 3.19
CA ARG A 136 -17.96 -2.98 3.31
C ARG A 136 -17.39 -1.96 4.30
N THR A 137 -16.99 -2.40 5.50
CA THR A 137 -16.39 -1.51 6.50
C THR A 137 -15.08 -0.90 6.02
N TYR A 138 -14.25 -1.68 5.32
CA TYR A 138 -13.02 -1.22 4.67
C TYR A 138 -13.28 -0.05 3.71
N TYR A 139 -14.25 -0.19 2.79
CA TYR A 139 -14.55 0.89 1.82
C TYR A 139 -15.42 2.02 2.37
N SER A 140 -16.25 1.76 3.39
CA SER A 140 -17.13 2.78 3.97
C SER A 140 -16.40 3.73 4.93
N ASN A 141 -15.33 3.29 5.59
CA ASN A 141 -14.61 4.09 6.58
C ASN A 141 -13.20 4.45 6.10
N ARG A 142 -13.02 5.70 5.67
CA ARG A 142 -11.73 6.22 5.17
C ARG A 142 -10.59 6.09 6.20
N LEU A 143 -10.88 6.25 7.50
CA LEU A 143 -9.86 6.11 8.55
C LEU A 143 -9.40 4.66 8.68
N PHE A 144 -10.34 3.71 8.61
CA PHE A 144 -10.02 2.29 8.69
C PHE A 144 -9.26 1.80 7.44
N MET A 145 -9.65 2.26 6.25
CA MET A 145 -8.89 2.03 5.01
C MET A 145 -7.45 2.56 5.14
N GLY A 146 -7.31 3.82 5.59
CA GLY A 146 -6.01 4.46 5.80
C GLY A 146 -5.14 3.68 6.79
N TYR A 147 -5.71 3.24 7.92
CA TYR A 147 -5.02 2.38 8.88
C TYR A 147 -4.49 1.09 8.24
N CYS A 148 -5.28 0.41 7.42
CA CYS A 148 -4.85 -0.83 6.76
C CYS A 148 -3.71 -0.58 5.76
N CYS A 149 -3.78 0.50 4.97
CA CYS A 149 -2.73 0.87 4.02
C CYS A 149 -1.43 1.25 4.74
N VAL A 150 -1.50 2.11 5.77
CA VAL A 150 -0.35 2.49 6.60
C VAL A 150 0.27 1.25 7.24
N SER A 151 -0.55 0.31 7.72
CA SER A 151 -0.06 -0.91 8.35
C SER A 151 0.77 -1.76 7.40
N CYS A 152 0.40 -1.87 6.12
CA CYS A 152 1.22 -2.58 5.13
C CYS A 152 2.60 -1.95 4.98
N GLU A 153 2.63 -0.63 4.78
CA GLU A 153 3.88 0.11 4.57
C GLU A 153 4.79 0.07 5.81
N VAL A 154 4.21 0.28 6.99
CA VAL A 154 4.93 0.19 8.27
C VAL A 154 5.50 -1.21 8.48
N LEU A 155 4.72 -2.26 8.20
CA LEU A 155 5.21 -3.64 8.34
C LEU A 155 6.42 -3.88 7.45
N TYR A 156 6.36 -3.48 6.18
CA TYR A 156 7.47 -3.66 5.24
C TYR A 156 8.71 -2.85 5.65
N LEU A 157 8.54 -1.60 6.09
CA LEU A 157 9.63 -0.78 6.60
C LEU A 157 10.27 -1.36 7.86
N VAL A 158 9.46 -1.91 8.79
CA VAL A 158 9.97 -2.55 10.00
C VAL A 158 10.77 -3.82 9.65
N ILE A 159 10.26 -4.65 8.72
CA ILE A 159 10.98 -5.83 8.25
C ILE A 159 12.32 -5.40 7.63
N TYR A 160 12.33 -4.38 6.78
CA TYR A 160 13.57 -3.83 6.21
C TYR A 160 14.53 -3.31 7.30
N ALA A 161 14.00 -2.55 8.26
CA ALA A 161 14.78 -1.98 9.35
C ALA A 161 15.37 -3.06 10.27
N SER A 162 14.72 -4.23 10.40
CA SER A 162 15.21 -5.34 11.22
C SER A 162 16.56 -5.91 10.76
N LYS A 163 16.97 -5.61 9.52
CA LYS A 163 18.30 -5.96 9.02
C LYS A 163 19.40 -5.12 9.64
N TRP A 164 19.07 -3.88 10.00
CA TRP A 164 20.03 -2.83 10.35
C TRP A 164 19.97 -2.55 11.85
N PRO A 165 21.00 -2.95 12.64
CA PRO A 165 21.01 -2.75 14.09
C PRO A 165 20.83 -1.29 14.51
N GLU A 166 21.35 -0.36 13.71
CA GLU A 166 21.25 1.09 13.91
C GLU A 166 19.80 1.59 14.00
N LEU A 167 18.86 0.94 13.30
CA LEU A 167 17.44 1.30 13.31
C LEU A 167 16.66 0.60 14.44
N MET A 168 17.23 -0.43 15.07
CA MET A 168 16.59 -1.23 16.13
C MET A 168 17.01 -0.82 17.54
N GLY A 169 17.80 0.25 17.70
CA GLY A 169 18.47 0.58 18.97
C GLY A 169 17.57 1.02 20.13
N ILE A 170 16.33 1.45 19.87
CA ILE A 170 15.40 1.86 20.93
C ILE A 170 14.64 0.62 21.42
N VAL A 171 14.92 0.17 22.64
CA VAL A 171 14.29 -1.03 23.24
C VAL A 171 13.29 -0.63 24.31
N VAL A 172 12.09 -1.19 24.24
CA VAL A 172 11.04 -1.08 25.25
C VAL A 172 11.11 -2.32 26.17
N PRO A 173 11.26 -2.15 27.49
CA PRO A 173 11.35 -3.29 28.41
C PRO A 173 10.01 -4.04 28.47
N LEU A 174 10.09 -5.37 28.51
CA LEU A 174 8.92 -6.24 28.67
C LEU A 174 8.58 -6.41 30.17
N PRO A 175 7.29 -6.58 30.54
CA PRO A 175 6.92 -6.98 31.89
C PRO A 175 7.60 -8.30 32.28
N ALA A 176 8.02 -8.41 33.53
CA ALA A 176 8.71 -9.60 34.03
C ALA A 176 7.87 -10.88 33.79
N GLY A 177 8.49 -11.89 33.17
CA GLY A 177 7.86 -13.19 32.89
C GLY A 177 7.17 -13.30 31.52
N VAL A 178 7.13 -12.23 30.71
CA VAL A 178 6.58 -12.30 29.34
C VAL A 178 7.71 -12.53 28.33
N THR A 179 7.70 -13.70 27.70
CA THR A 179 8.55 -14.01 26.54
C THR A 179 7.71 -14.04 25.28
N LEU A 180 8.10 -13.27 24.28
CA LEU A 180 7.40 -13.26 22.99
C LEU A 180 8.18 -14.18 22.04
N THR A 181 7.63 -15.35 21.76
CA THR A 181 8.22 -16.34 20.85
C THR A 181 7.28 -16.61 19.68
N LEU A 182 7.78 -16.48 18.47
CA LEU A 182 7.02 -16.82 17.27
C LEU A 182 7.05 -18.35 17.03
N PRO A 183 5.97 -18.92 16.46
CA PRO A 183 5.99 -20.31 16.02
C PRO A 183 7.12 -20.59 15.04
N SER A 184 7.77 -21.76 15.14
CA SER A 184 8.93 -22.11 14.34
C SER A 184 8.66 -22.14 12.82
N GLN A 185 7.41 -22.42 12.43
CA GLN A 185 6.97 -22.38 11.04
C GLN A 185 6.98 -20.95 10.48
N VAL A 186 6.67 -19.95 11.30
CA VAL A 186 6.64 -18.54 10.88
C VAL A 186 8.07 -18.03 10.69
N THR A 187 8.99 -18.39 11.58
CA THR A 187 10.41 -18.05 11.45
C THR A 187 11.09 -18.74 10.26
N ALA A 188 10.59 -19.91 9.84
CA ALA A 188 11.09 -20.61 8.66
C ALA A 188 10.69 -19.90 7.35
N VAL A 189 9.46 -19.37 7.27
CA VAL A 189 8.93 -18.69 6.08
C VAL A 189 9.38 -17.23 6.02
N ALA A 190 9.48 -16.56 7.16
CA ALA A 190 9.90 -15.18 7.26
C ALA A 190 10.95 -15.01 8.37
N PRO A 191 12.22 -15.34 8.09
CA PRO A 191 13.31 -15.24 9.07
C PRO A 191 13.48 -13.82 9.64
N ALA A 192 13.11 -12.79 8.86
CA ALA A 192 13.12 -11.41 9.31
C ALA A 192 12.23 -11.18 10.55
N LEU A 193 11.12 -11.91 10.68
CA LEU A 193 10.22 -11.81 11.83
C LEU A 193 10.83 -12.42 13.11
N ALA A 194 11.93 -13.17 13.04
CA ALA A 194 12.61 -13.65 14.25
C ALA A 194 13.08 -12.48 15.14
N SER A 195 13.37 -11.32 14.55
CA SER A 195 13.65 -10.07 15.27
C SER A 195 12.46 -9.58 16.14
N PHE A 196 11.27 -10.16 15.94
CA PHE A 196 10.09 -9.84 16.72
C PHE A 196 9.97 -10.66 18.01
N THR A 197 10.91 -11.59 18.23
CA THR A 197 11.00 -12.37 19.46
C THR A 197 11.89 -11.68 20.49
N ALA A 198 11.50 -11.72 21.76
CA ALA A 198 12.27 -11.11 22.85
C ALA A 198 11.97 -11.75 24.20
N ALA A 199 13.01 -11.84 25.04
CA ALA A 199 12.93 -12.35 26.41
C ALA A 199 12.99 -11.26 27.49
N SER A 200 13.61 -10.10 27.21
CA SER A 200 13.83 -9.03 28.20
C SER A 200 13.46 -7.61 27.70
N GLY A 201 13.31 -7.41 26.38
CA GLY A 201 12.85 -6.15 25.79
C GLY A 201 12.70 -6.23 24.28
N LEU A 202 11.70 -5.52 23.73
CA LEU A 202 11.40 -5.49 22.29
C LEU A 202 11.91 -4.17 21.70
N PRO A 203 12.60 -4.20 20.54
CA PRO A 203 12.82 -2.98 19.77
C PRO A 203 11.48 -2.25 19.51
N LEU A 204 11.46 -0.93 19.63
CA LEU A 204 10.26 -0.12 19.39
C LEU A 204 9.69 -0.36 17.98
N MET A 205 10.57 -0.56 17.00
CA MET A 205 10.17 -0.86 15.62
C MET A 205 9.45 -2.21 15.52
N THR A 206 9.88 -3.21 16.29
CA THR A 206 9.18 -4.50 16.38
C THR A 206 7.75 -4.33 16.91
N LEU A 207 7.54 -3.45 17.90
CA LEU A 207 6.18 -3.18 18.40
C LEU A 207 5.29 -2.59 17.30
N PHE A 208 5.81 -1.62 16.53
CA PHE A 208 5.09 -1.09 15.36
C PHE A 208 4.80 -2.18 14.31
N GLY A 209 5.73 -3.09 14.08
CA GLY A 209 5.53 -4.25 13.20
C GLY A 209 4.39 -5.15 13.66
N LEU A 210 4.37 -5.51 14.95
CA LEU A 210 3.32 -6.33 15.55
C LEU A 210 1.94 -5.65 15.51
N MET A 211 1.90 -4.35 15.82
CA MET A 211 0.66 -3.55 15.74
C MET A 211 0.12 -3.45 14.31
N SER A 212 0.99 -3.55 13.30
CA SER A 212 0.62 -3.46 11.88
C SER A 212 0.08 -4.77 11.31
N LEU A 213 0.29 -5.91 11.97
CA LEU A 213 -0.14 -7.22 11.46
C LEU A 213 -1.66 -7.30 11.18
N PRO A 214 -2.57 -6.86 12.07
CA PRO A 214 -4.00 -6.94 11.81
C PRO A 214 -4.44 -6.12 10.58
N GLY A 215 -3.85 -4.93 10.41
CA GLY A 215 -4.12 -4.07 9.25
C GLY A 215 -3.59 -4.68 7.96
N PHE A 216 -2.38 -5.25 7.99
CA PHE A 216 -1.78 -5.96 6.86
C PHE A 216 -2.67 -7.11 6.39
N PHE A 217 -3.07 -8.03 7.28
CA PHE A 217 -3.90 -9.18 6.89
C PHE A 217 -5.27 -8.74 6.36
N THR A 218 -5.88 -7.74 7.00
CA THR A 218 -7.14 -7.16 6.53
C THR A 218 -7.00 -6.61 5.12
N LYS A 219 -5.91 -5.90 4.82
CA LYS A 219 -5.64 -5.35 3.49
C LYS A 219 -5.46 -6.46 2.44
N GLN A 220 -4.71 -7.52 2.75
CA GLN A 220 -4.53 -8.64 1.82
C GLN A 220 -5.84 -9.36 1.50
N ILE A 221 -6.69 -9.58 2.52
CA ILE A 221 -8.03 -10.14 2.32
C ILE A 221 -8.88 -9.21 1.42
N CYS A 222 -8.81 -7.89 1.65
CA CYS A 222 -9.54 -6.93 0.83
C CYS A 222 -9.06 -6.92 -0.62
N ASN A 223 -7.74 -6.99 -0.87
CA ASN A 223 -7.17 -7.07 -2.22
C ASN A 223 -7.66 -8.34 -2.94
N TRP A 224 -7.69 -9.49 -2.25
CA TRP A 224 -8.23 -10.73 -2.81
C TRP A 224 -9.71 -10.62 -3.18
N VAL A 225 -10.54 -10.14 -2.25
CA VAL A 225 -11.99 -9.98 -2.51
C VAL A 225 -12.25 -8.95 -3.61
N GLN A 226 -11.45 -7.88 -3.66
CA GLN A 226 -11.51 -6.87 -4.73
C GLN A 226 -11.21 -7.50 -6.09
N LEU A 227 -10.16 -8.31 -6.20
CA LEU A 227 -9.82 -9.01 -7.45
C LEU A 227 -10.96 -9.94 -7.90
N GLN A 228 -11.55 -10.71 -6.98
CA GLN A 228 -12.67 -11.58 -7.28
C GLN A 228 -13.89 -10.78 -7.78
N ASN A 229 -14.30 -9.75 -7.04
CA ASN A 229 -15.45 -8.91 -7.41
C ASN A 229 -15.26 -8.20 -8.76
N ALA A 230 -14.04 -7.73 -9.04
CA ALA A 230 -13.72 -7.10 -10.31
C ALA A 230 -13.79 -8.10 -11.47
N SER A 231 -13.29 -9.32 -11.25
CA SER A 231 -13.36 -10.42 -12.23
C SER A 231 -14.81 -10.80 -12.54
N ASP A 232 -15.64 -11.00 -11.51
CA ASP A 232 -17.06 -11.31 -11.67
C ASP A 232 -17.80 -10.21 -12.45
N SER A 233 -17.44 -8.94 -12.20
CA SER A 233 -18.03 -7.79 -12.90
C SER A 233 -17.68 -7.78 -14.39
N LEU A 234 -16.44 -8.12 -14.75
CA LEU A 234 -15.98 -8.22 -16.13
C LEU A 234 -16.65 -9.40 -16.86
N ILE A 235 -16.71 -10.57 -16.23
CA ILE A 235 -17.40 -11.75 -16.80
C ILE A 235 -18.88 -11.44 -17.06
N ALA A 236 -19.55 -10.80 -16.10
CA ALA A 236 -20.94 -10.40 -16.27
C ALA A 236 -21.14 -9.38 -17.41
N LEU A 237 -20.15 -8.53 -17.66
CA LEU A 237 -20.17 -7.58 -18.78
C LEU A 237 -20.04 -8.28 -20.13
N ASP A 238 -19.18 -9.30 -20.23
CA ASP A 238 -19.04 -10.09 -21.45
C ASP A 238 -20.32 -10.88 -21.76
N GLN A 239 -20.93 -11.51 -20.75
CA GLN A 239 -22.21 -12.20 -20.88
C GLN A 239 -23.33 -11.28 -21.40
N ARG A 240 -23.38 -10.02 -20.94
CA ARG A 240 -24.37 -9.03 -21.43
C ARG A 240 -24.13 -8.64 -22.89
N LYS A 241 -22.86 -8.50 -23.31
CA LYS A 241 -22.50 -8.20 -24.70
C LYS A 241 -22.90 -9.33 -25.64
N GLU A 242 -22.73 -10.58 -25.22
CA GLU A 242 -23.15 -11.75 -25.99
C GLU A 242 -24.68 -11.80 -26.15
N GLN A 243 -25.43 -11.58 -25.07
CA GLN A 243 -26.90 -11.53 -25.12
C GLN A 243 -27.43 -10.39 -26.00
N GLY A 244 -26.77 -9.24 -26.00
CA GLY A 244 -27.13 -8.10 -26.84
C GLY A 244 -26.85 -8.30 -28.34
N LYS A 245 -25.93 -9.19 -28.70
CA LYS A 245 -25.65 -9.56 -30.10
C LYS A 245 -26.59 -10.63 -30.66
N ALA A 246 -27.25 -11.38 -29.77
CA ALA A 246 -28.18 -12.45 -30.14
C ALA A 246 -29.65 -11.97 -30.32
N ARG A 247 -29.91 -10.67 -30.13
CA ARG A 247 -31.19 -10.00 -30.40
C ARG A 247 -31.04 -9.07 -31.60
#